data_AF-A0A6B2UU42-F1
#
_entry.id   AF-A0A6B2UU42-F1
#
_cell.length_a   1.000
_cell.length_b   1.000
_cell.length_c   1.000
_cell.angle_alpha   90.00
_cell.angle_beta   90.00
_cell.angle_gamma   90.00
#
_symmetry.space_group_name_H-M   'P 1'
#
loop_
_entity.id
_entity.type
_entity.pdbx_description
1 polymer ?
#
loop_
_entity_poly.entity_id
_entity_poly.type
_entity_poly.pdbx_seq_one_letter_code
_entity_poly.pdbx_strand_id
1 'polypeptide(L)'
;MMPGVVSERGAADRAAVSELTIAERTVALYASAMPPAYRFRRGDDAPLLAWIAQGADLLGSRSLRLLAGRLRGYELLALADLVTPQVAAEYASDMPDSRRADDAARLASLTTFKVGVSRAAVERGNAPVVDDCPCACTGAVAVWGEDPDDSYEIVCPVHPYASARAPFAGGVAA
;
A
#
# COMPACT_ATOMS: atom_id res chain seq x y z
N MET A 1 -19.74 37.86 0.81
CA MET A 1 -18.82 36.72 0.98
C MET A 1 -18.88 36.33 2.45
N MET A 2 -19.61 35.27 2.79
CA MET A 2 -19.63 34.76 4.16
C MET A 2 -18.43 33.82 4.33
N PRO A 3 -17.60 33.96 5.39
CA PRO A 3 -16.58 32.97 5.69
C PRO A 3 -17.28 31.62 5.91
N GLY A 4 -16.95 30.65 5.07
CA GLY A 4 -17.53 29.31 5.13
C GLY A 4 -17.14 28.67 6.46
N VAL A 5 -18.15 28.39 7.30
CA VAL A 5 -17.98 27.59 8.52
C VAL A 5 -17.58 26.19 8.06
N VAL A 6 -16.29 25.88 8.14
CA VAL A 6 -15.82 24.51 7.99
C VAL A 6 -16.38 23.74 9.19
N SER A 7 -17.20 22.73 8.94
CA SER A 7 -17.70 21.86 10.01
C SER A 7 -16.53 21.29 10.80
N GLU A 8 -16.58 21.36 12.14
CA GLU A 8 -15.53 20.83 13.02
C GLU A 8 -15.22 19.36 12.71
N ARG A 9 -16.24 18.60 12.31
CA ARG A 9 -16.09 17.22 11.86
C ARG A 9 -15.23 17.11 10.59
N GLY A 10 -15.46 17.98 9.60
CA GLY A 10 -14.66 17.99 8.37
C GLY A 10 -13.20 18.40 8.61
N ALA A 11 -12.93 19.24 9.61
CA ALA A 11 -11.57 19.57 10.02
C ALA A 11 -10.88 18.38 10.72
N ALA A 12 -11.59 17.69 11.62
CA ALA A 12 -11.10 16.49 12.28
C ALA A 12 -10.82 15.35 11.29
N ASP A 13 -11.75 15.09 10.37
CA ASP A 13 -11.58 14.07 9.32
C ASP A 13 -10.35 14.36 8.47
N ARG A 14 -10.16 15.63 8.06
CA ARG A 14 -8.97 16.05 7.30
C ARG A 14 -7.67 15.80 8.09
N ALA A 15 -7.63 16.15 9.37
CA ALA A 15 -6.46 15.92 10.20
C ALA A 15 -6.16 14.43 10.36
N ALA A 16 -7.19 13.62 10.65
CA ALA A 16 -7.06 12.17 10.74
C ALA A 16 -6.55 11.55 9.42
N VAL A 17 -7.11 11.97 8.29
CA VAL A 17 -6.71 11.49 6.95
C VAL A 17 -5.27 11.88 6.62
N SER A 18 -4.80 13.08 7.02
CA SER A 18 -3.41 13.51 6.79
C SER A 18 -2.39 12.61 7.49
N GLU A 19 -2.76 11.95 8.57
CA GLU A 19 -1.91 10.98 9.28
C GLU A 19 -1.92 9.59 8.67
N LEU A 20 -2.70 9.36 7.60
CA LEU A 20 -2.76 8.08 6.90
C LEU A 20 -1.88 8.08 5.64
N THR A 21 -1.19 6.95 5.40
CA THR A 21 -0.51 6.68 4.12
C THR A 21 -1.52 6.51 2.98
N ILE A 22 -1.06 6.53 1.73
CA ILE A 22 -1.95 6.28 0.58
C ILE A 22 -2.55 4.87 0.67
N ALA A 23 -1.75 3.86 1.00
CA ALA A 23 -2.24 2.49 1.18
C ALA A 23 -3.24 2.38 2.34
N GLU A 24 -3.00 3.07 3.47
CA GLU A 24 -3.97 3.14 4.58
C GLU A 24 -5.28 3.79 4.13
N ARG A 25 -5.25 4.85 3.31
CA ARG A 25 -6.47 5.45 2.74
C ARG A 25 -7.20 4.52 1.79
N THR A 26 -6.48 3.77 0.96
CA THR A 26 -7.05 2.78 0.05
C THR A 26 -7.79 1.71 0.83
N VAL A 27 -7.13 1.10 1.83
CA VAL A 27 -7.74 0.06 2.68
C VAL A 27 -8.93 0.61 3.47
N ALA A 28 -8.82 1.82 4.01
CA ALA A 28 -9.93 2.47 4.70
C ALA A 28 -11.12 2.70 3.75
N LEU A 29 -10.91 3.24 2.55
CA LEU A 29 -11.98 3.41 1.56
C LEU A 29 -12.61 2.08 1.17
N TYR A 30 -11.79 1.04 0.98
CA TYR A 30 -12.27 -0.30 0.68
C TYR A 30 -13.20 -0.82 1.78
N ALA A 31 -12.85 -0.64 3.06
CA ALA A 31 -13.67 -1.08 4.20
C ALA A 31 -14.85 -0.15 4.53
N SER A 32 -14.90 1.05 3.97
CA SER A 32 -15.92 2.07 4.30
C SER A 32 -17.31 1.76 3.74
N ALA A 33 -18.29 2.60 4.09
CA ALA A 33 -19.61 2.58 3.46
C ALA A 33 -19.65 3.30 2.09
N MET A 34 -18.50 3.53 1.44
CA MET A 34 -18.44 4.10 0.09
C MET A 34 -19.31 3.27 -0.87
N PRO A 35 -20.22 3.91 -1.64
CA PRO A 35 -21.06 3.21 -2.60
C PRO A 35 -20.23 2.47 -3.66
N PRO A 36 -20.67 1.28 -4.11
CA PRO A 36 -20.04 0.63 -5.25
C PRO A 36 -20.18 1.53 -6.49
N ALA A 37 -19.14 1.54 -7.34
CA ALA A 37 -19.08 2.37 -8.56
C ALA A 37 -19.23 3.89 -8.32
N TYR A 38 -18.85 4.37 -7.13
CA TYR A 38 -18.84 5.79 -6.85
C TYR A 38 -17.92 6.56 -7.82
N ARG A 39 -18.43 7.68 -8.34
CA ARG A 39 -17.69 8.55 -9.26
C ARG A 39 -17.49 9.92 -8.61
N PHE A 40 -16.24 10.21 -8.27
CA PHE A 40 -15.82 11.50 -7.71
C PHE A 40 -16.21 12.68 -8.62
N ARG A 41 -16.78 13.72 -7.99
CA ARG A 41 -17.12 15.01 -8.62
C ARG A 41 -16.49 16.15 -7.83
N ARG A 42 -16.41 17.32 -8.47
CA ARG A 42 -15.96 18.53 -7.80
C ARG A 42 -16.89 18.85 -6.62
N GLY A 43 -16.31 19.02 -5.43
CA GLY A 43 -17.07 19.25 -4.18
C GLY A 43 -17.20 18.02 -3.29
N ASP A 44 -16.79 16.84 -3.77
CA ASP A 44 -16.91 15.58 -3.04
C ASP A 44 -15.76 15.33 -2.03
N ASP A 45 -14.96 16.35 -1.73
CA ASP A 45 -13.84 16.21 -0.80
C ASP A 45 -14.33 15.79 0.60
N ALA A 46 -15.39 16.43 1.12
CA ALA A 46 -15.92 16.12 2.45
C ALA A 46 -16.46 14.67 2.60
N PRO A 47 -17.36 14.16 1.73
CA PRO A 47 -17.81 12.77 1.84
C PRO A 47 -16.67 11.76 1.65
N LEU A 48 -15.70 12.05 0.78
CA LEU A 48 -14.55 11.17 0.59
C LEU A 48 -13.68 11.06 1.86
N LEU A 49 -13.40 12.19 2.53
CA LEU A 49 -12.68 12.18 3.81
C LEU A 49 -13.47 11.49 4.91
N ALA A 50 -14.79 11.68 4.96
CA ALA A 50 -15.65 11.01 5.91
C ALA A 50 -15.65 9.48 5.73
N TRP A 51 -15.62 8.98 4.48
CA TRP A 51 -15.51 7.54 4.22
C TRP A 51 -14.13 6.98 4.60
N ILE A 52 -13.05 7.71 4.36
CA ILE A 52 -11.71 7.30 4.82
C ILE A 52 -11.69 7.21 6.35
N ALA A 53 -12.16 8.25 7.06
CA ALA A 53 -12.19 8.26 8.51
C ALA A 53 -13.05 7.09 9.05
N GLN A 54 -14.25 6.89 8.48
CA GLN A 54 -15.13 5.78 8.82
C GLN A 54 -14.45 4.42 8.63
N GLY A 55 -13.78 4.19 7.50
CA GLY A 55 -13.09 2.93 7.23
C GLY A 55 -11.93 2.67 8.18
N ALA A 56 -11.18 3.72 8.52
CA ALA A 56 -10.10 3.65 9.50
C ALA A 56 -10.63 3.29 10.90
N ASP A 57 -11.77 3.88 11.30
CA ASP A 57 -12.44 3.57 12.57
C ASP A 57 -12.96 2.13 12.62
N LEU A 58 -13.57 1.65 11.53
CA LEU A 58 -14.11 0.29 11.44
C LEU A 58 -13.03 -0.78 11.56
N LEU A 59 -11.87 -0.57 10.94
CA LEU A 59 -10.76 -1.53 10.98
C LEU A 59 -9.93 -1.43 12.27
N GLY A 60 -9.83 -0.23 12.83
CA GLY A 60 -8.86 0.09 13.86
C GLY A 60 -7.43 0.17 13.33
N SER A 61 -6.56 0.86 14.08
CA SER A 61 -5.22 1.23 13.61
C SER A 61 -4.31 0.04 13.30
N ARG A 62 -4.40 -1.05 14.07
CA ARG A 62 -3.55 -2.24 13.88
C ARG A 62 -3.90 -2.97 12.57
N SER A 63 -5.17 -3.31 12.37
CA SER A 63 -5.61 -4.04 11.18
C SER A 63 -5.42 -3.19 9.92
N LEU A 64 -5.74 -1.89 10.00
CA LEU A 64 -5.52 -0.94 8.91
C LEU A 64 -4.07 -0.93 8.45
N ARG A 65 -3.12 -0.83 9.40
CA ARG A 65 -1.68 -0.81 9.09
C ARG A 65 -1.18 -2.11 8.50
N LEU A 66 -1.62 -3.25 9.04
CA LEU A 66 -1.22 -4.56 8.52
C LEU A 66 -1.69 -4.74 7.06
N LEU A 67 -2.97 -4.50 6.81
CA LEU A 67 -3.56 -4.60 5.47
C LEU A 67 -2.93 -3.60 4.50
N ALA A 68 -2.66 -2.37 4.95
CA ALA A 68 -1.99 -1.37 4.12
C ALA A 68 -0.54 -1.75 3.79
N GLY A 69 0.18 -2.34 4.75
CA GLY A 69 1.52 -2.87 4.54
C GLY A 69 1.53 -4.00 3.51
N ARG A 70 0.57 -4.92 3.61
CA ARG A 70 0.38 -6.03 2.65
C ARG A 70 -0.01 -5.55 1.25
N LEU A 71 -0.99 -4.65 1.16
CA LEU A 71 -1.36 -4.00 -0.10
C LEU A 71 -0.14 -3.35 -0.75
N ARG A 72 0.62 -2.56 0.01
CA ARG A 72 1.80 -1.87 -0.52
C ARG A 72 2.88 -2.86 -0.98
N GLY A 73 3.09 -3.93 -0.22
CA GLY A 73 3.99 -5.02 -0.58
C GLY A 73 3.60 -5.70 -1.89
N TYR A 74 2.32 -6.05 -2.04
CA TYR A 74 1.76 -6.61 -3.28
C TYR A 74 1.96 -5.65 -4.47
N GLU A 75 1.60 -4.38 -4.34
CA GLU A 75 1.77 -3.39 -5.42
C GLU A 75 3.23 -3.26 -5.89
N LEU A 76 4.17 -3.24 -4.94
CA LEU A 76 5.60 -3.14 -5.24
C LEU A 76 6.12 -4.38 -5.97
N LEU A 77 5.70 -5.57 -5.56
CA LEU A 77 6.07 -6.82 -6.23
C LEU A 77 5.40 -6.94 -7.60
N ALA A 78 4.13 -6.53 -7.72
CA ALA A 78 3.40 -6.55 -8.99
C ALA A 78 4.07 -5.64 -10.03
N LEU A 79 4.52 -4.45 -9.61
CA LEU A 79 5.25 -3.54 -10.49
C LEU A 79 6.59 -4.12 -10.98
N ALA A 80 7.22 -4.98 -10.18
CA ALA A 80 8.49 -5.63 -10.50
C ALA A 80 8.32 -7.01 -11.17
N ASP A 81 7.10 -7.47 -11.41
CA ASP A 81 6.78 -8.83 -11.88
C ASP A 81 7.34 -9.94 -10.97
N LEU A 82 7.30 -9.70 -9.65
CA LEU A 82 7.86 -10.57 -8.60
C LEU A 82 6.78 -11.14 -7.64
N VAL A 83 5.51 -11.12 -8.04
CA VAL A 83 4.41 -11.62 -7.19
C VAL A 83 4.45 -13.14 -7.16
N THR A 84 4.66 -13.71 -5.96
CA THR A 84 4.55 -15.15 -5.75
C THR A 84 3.08 -15.59 -5.67
N PRO A 85 2.77 -16.87 -5.91
CA PRO A 85 1.40 -17.40 -5.76
C PRO A 85 0.82 -17.18 -4.36
N GLN A 86 1.65 -17.27 -3.32
CA GLN A 86 1.25 -17.03 -1.93
C GLN A 86 0.84 -15.57 -1.72
N VAL A 87 1.67 -14.63 -2.17
CA VAL A 87 1.40 -13.19 -2.08
C VAL A 87 0.12 -12.81 -2.85
N ALA A 88 -0.08 -13.40 -4.04
CA ALA A 88 -1.32 -13.22 -4.80
C ALA A 88 -2.55 -13.75 -4.06
N ALA A 89 -2.45 -14.91 -3.42
CA ALA A 89 -3.55 -15.51 -2.66
C ALA A 89 -3.90 -14.69 -1.41
N GLU A 90 -2.90 -14.18 -0.69
CA GLU A 90 -3.11 -13.30 0.45
C GLU A 90 -3.79 -11.99 0.05
N TYR A 91 -3.32 -11.36 -1.03
CA TYR A 91 -3.97 -10.17 -1.58
C TYR A 91 -5.43 -10.43 -1.97
N ALA A 92 -5.72 -11.54 -2.64
CA ALA A 92 -7.08 -11.92 -3.03
C ALA A 92 -7.98 -12.22 -1.82
N SER A 93 -7.40 -12.71 -0.71
CA SER A 93 -8.12 -12.93 0.54
C SER A 93 -8.42 -11.60 1.26
N ASP A 94 -7.46 -10.68 1.30
CA ASP A 94 -7.60 -9.38 1.96
C ASP A 94 -8.52 -8.42 1.16
N MET A 95 -8.49 -8.51 -0.18
CA MET A 95 -9.21 -7.64 -1.13
C MET A 95 -9.97 -8.45 -2.20
N PRO A 96 -11.01 -9.23 -1.84
CA PRO A 96 -11.71 -10.13 -2.76
C PRO A 96 -12.46 -9.44 -3.91
N ASP A 97 -12.87 -8.17 -3.75
CA ASP A 97 -13.48 -7.38 -4.82
C ASP A 97 -12.43 -6.45 -5.45
N SER A 98 -11.75 -6.95 -6.50
CA SER A 98 -10.69 -6.23 -7.18
C SER A 98 -11.13 -4.88 -7.73
N ARG A 99 -12.36 -4.78 -8.25
CA ARG A 99 -12.90 -3.53 -8.76
C ARG A 99 -13.06 -2.49 -7.64
N ARG A 100 -13.53 -2.91 -6.46
CA ARG A 100 -13.64 -2.03 -5.29
C ARG A 100 -12.27 -1.59 -4.79
N ALA A 101 -11.27 -2.47 -4.82
CA ALA A 101 -9.89 -2.14 -4.49
C ALA A 101 -9.32 -1.09 -5.45
N ASP A 102 -9.52 -1.26 -6.77
CA ASP A 102 -9.09 -0.30 -7.79
C ASP A 102 -9.75 1.08 -7.62
N ASP A 103 -11.06 1.10 -7.40
CA ASP A 103 -11.81 2.35 -7.14
C ASP A 103 -11.30 3.04 -5.87
N ALA A 104 -11.06 2.30 -4.79
CA ALA A 104 -10.51 2.82 -3.55
C ALA A 104 -9.10 3.39 -3.75
N ALA A 105 -8.22 2.70 -4.48
CA ALA A 105 -6.85 3.13 -4.75
C ALA A 105 -6.82 4.43 -5.56
N ARG A 106 -7.65 4.50 -6.61
CA ARG A 106 -7.82 5.71 -7.43
C ARG A 106 -8.30 6.89 -6.60
N LEU A 107 -9.32 6.70 -5.76
CA LEU A 107 -9.88 7.76 -4.92
C LEU A 107 -8.92 8.19 -3.79
N ALA A 108 -8.23 7.25 -3.16
CA ALA A 108 -7.19 7.52 -2.17
C ALA A 108 -6.08 8.42 -2.77
N SER A 109 -5.64 8.11 -3.99
CA SER A 109 -4.62 8.89 -4.70
C SER A 109 -5.05 10.35 -4.94
N LEU A 110 -6.33 10.60 -5.22
CA LEU A 110 -6.86 11.97 -5.39
C LEU A 110 -6.77 12.79 -4.10
N THR A 111 -6.90 12.17 -2.93
CA THR A 111 -6.85 12.88 -1.64
C THR A 111 -5.45 13.41 -1.29
N THR A 112 -4.39 12.79 -1.80
CA THR A 112 -3.00 13.18 -1.52
C THR A 112 -2.74 14.63 -1.90
N PHE A 113 -3.26 15.08 -3.05
CA PHE A 113 -3.13 16.47 -3.51
C PHE A 113 -3.92 17.48 -2.67
N LYS A 114 -4.91 17.03 -1.88
CA LYS A 114 -5.84 17.90 -1.16
C LYS A 114 -5.58 18.00 0.33
N VAL A 115 -5.13 16.92 0.95
CA VAL A 115 -4.98 16.79 2.40
C VAL A 115 -3.52 16.64 2.83
N GLY A 116 -2.59 16.43 1.89
CA GLY A 116 -1.19 16.14 2.20
C GLY A 116 -1.05 14.80 2.91
N VAL A 117 0.19 14.37 3.19
CA VAL A 117 0.50 13.16 3.96
C VAL A 117 1.55 13.58 4.99
N SER A 118 1.32 13.26 6.26
CA SER A 118 2.25 13.61 7.33
C SER A 118 3.58 12.90 7.13
N ARG A 119 4.66 13.49 7.66
CA ARG A 119 6.00 12.87 7.58
C ARG A 119 6.01 11.47 8.20
N ALA A 120 5.35 11.29 9.34
CA ALA A 120 5.22 10.01 10.00
C ALA A 120 4.49 8.97 9.12
N ALA A 121 3.46 9.41 8.39
CA ALA A 121 2.77 8.55 7.42
C ALA A 121 3.67 8.19 6.22
N VAL A 122 4.46 9.14 5.71
CA VAL A 122 5.44 8.85 4.65
C VAL A 122 6.46 7.81 5.11
N GLU A 123 7.05 7.98 6.30
CA GLU A 123 8.03 7.04 6.86
C GLU A 123 7.42 5.65 7.04
N ARG A 124 6.20 5.53 7.56
CA ARG A 124 5.48 4.24 7.66
C ARG A 124 5.15 3.64 6.30
N GLY A 125 4.82 4.44 5.31
CA GLY A 125 4.48 3.99 3.96
C GLY A 125 5.65 3.32 3.22
N ASN A 126 6.88 3.57 3.68
CA ASN A 126 8.11 2.95 3.16
C ASN A 126 8.48 1.64 3.86
N ALA A 127 7.60 1.10 4.71
CA ALA A 127 7.78 -0.18 5.40
C ALA A 127 6.67 -1.18 5.00
N PRO A 128 6.64 -1.66 3.74
CA PRO A 128 5.70 -2.67 3.29
C PRO A 128 5.87 -3.99 4.09
N VAL A 129 4.81 -4.79 4.11
CA VAL A 129 4.79 -6.11 4.76
C VAL A 129 4.47 -7.14 3.70
N VAL A 130 5.32 -8.15 3.55
CA VAL A 130 5.08 -9.28 2.65
C VAL A 130 5.54 -10.55 3.34
N ASP A 131 4.63 -11.51 3.44
CA ASP A 131 4.97 -12.88 3.79
C ASP A 131 5.49 -13.59 2.54
N ASP A 132 6.53 -14.44 2.66
CA ASP A 132 7.13 -15.18 1.54
C ASP A 132 7.64 -14.31 0.37
N CYS A 133 8.33 -13.21 0.70
CA CYS A 133 8.97 -12.36 -0.30
C CYS A 133 10.08 -13.14 -1.04
N PRO A 134 10.17 -13.07 -2.39
CA PRO A 134 11.13 -13.87 -3.17
C PRO A 134 12.60 -13.59 -2.84
N CYS A 135 12.91 -12.45 -2.21
CA CYS A 135 14.26 -12.17 -1.74
C CYS A 135 14.60 -12.85 -0.40
N ALA A 136 13.67 -13.52 0.28
CA ALA A 136 13.87 -14.07 1.63
C ALA A 136 14.49 -13.05 2.61
N CYS A 137 14.02 -11.80 2.54
CA CYS A 137 14.50 -10.66 3.33
C CYS A 137 15.98 -10.26 3.10
N THR A 138 16.61 -10.69 2.00
CA THR A 138 17.98 -10.28 1.65
C THR A 138 18.03 -8.90 1.00
N GLY A 139 16.93 -8.45 0.41
CA GLY A 139 16.87 -7.25 -0.41
C GLY A 139 17.32 -7.45 -1.86
N ALA A 140 17.60 -8.69 -2.27
CA ALA A 140 17.97 -9.05 -3.65
C ALA A 140 17.25 -10.32 -4.10
N VAL A 141 16.86 -10.37 -5.37
CA VAL A 141 16.30 -11.57 -6.01
C VAL A 141 17.29 -12.01 -7.09
N ALA A 142 17.82 -13.22 -6.96
CA ALA A 142 18.66 -13.81 -7.99
C ALA A 142 17.78 -14.27 -9.16
N VAL A 143 18.09 -13.79 -10.36
CA VAL A 143 17.48 -14.23 -11.61
C VAL A 143 18.53 -15.05 -12.34
N TRP A 144 18.26 -16.35 -12.47
CA TRP A 144 19.15 -17.30 -13.12
C TRP A 144 18.75 -17.44 -14.59
N GLY A 145 19.70 -17.13 -15.48
CA GLY A 145 19.59 -17.47 -16.90
C GLY A 145 19.96 -18.93 -17.17
N GLU A 146 19.73 -19.40 -18.40
CA GLU A 146 20.29 -20.68 -18.86
C GLU A 146 21.82 -20.61 -18.96
N ASP A 147 22.37 -19.41 -19.24
CA ASP A 147 23.79 -19.10 -19.19
C ASP A 147 24.17 -18.50 -17.81
N PRO A 148 25.21 -18.99 -17.13
CA PRO A 148 25.75 -18.35 -15.93
C PRO A 148 26.11 -16.87 -16.11
N ASP A 149 26.54 -16.46 -17.31
CA ASP A 149 26.86 -15.07 -17.61
C ASP A 149 25.61 -14.19 -17.80
N ASP A 150 24.43 -14.80 -17.97
CA ASP A 150 23.11 -14.13 -18.02
C ASP A 150 22.43 -14.04 -16.65
N SER A 151 23.11 -14.49 -15.58
CA SER A 151 22.55 -14.43 -14.23
C SER A 151 22.78 -13.05 -13.60
N TYR A 152 21.73 -12.43 -13.08
CA TYR A 152 21.79 -11.10 -12.45
C TYR A 152 20.94 -11.01 -11.19
N GLU A 153 21.25 -10.04 -10.33
CA GLU A 153 20.43 -9.72 -9.16
C GLU A 153 19.53 -8.52 -9.44
N ILE A 154 18.26 -8.64 -9.07
CA ILE A 154 17.32 -7.51 -9.04
C ILE A 154 17.18 -7.05 -7.59
N VAL A 155 17.24 -5.74 -7.35
CA VAL A 155 16.96 -5.17 -6.03
C VAL A 155 15.51 -5.41 -5.67
N CYS A 156 15.26 -5.99 -4.49
CA CYS A 156 13.91 -6.20 -4.00
C CYS A 156 13.23 -4.85 -3.73
N PRO A 157 12.03 -4.58 -4.29
CA PRO A 157 11.35 -3.31 -4.06
C PRO A 157 10.72 -3.20 -2.66
N VAL A 158 10.64 -4.32 -1.92
CA VAL A 158 10.01 -4.41 -0.58
C VAL A 158 11.04 -4.28 0.55
N HIS A 159 12.18 -4.96 0.41
CA HIS A 159 13.22 -5.01 1.43
C HIS A 159 14.44 -4.19 0.99
N PRO A 160 14.98 -3.29 1.82
CA PRO A 160 16.22 -2.59 1.50
C PRO A 160 17.34 -3.61 1.32
N TYR A 161 18.23 -3.35 0.35
CA TYR A 161 19.41 -4.19 0.13
C TYR A 161 20.21 -4.28 1.43
N ALA A 162 20.26 -5.48 2.04
CA ALA A 162 21.07 -5.69 3.21
C ALA A 162 22.53 -5.68 2.74
N SER A 163 23.20 -4.53 2.86
CA SER A 163 24.59 -4.30 2.46
C SER A 163 25.63 -5.17 3.21
N ALA A 164 25.22 -6.26 3.86
CA ALA A 164 26.03 -7.06 4.77
C ALA A 164 25.77 -8.58 4.73
N ARG A 165 25.45 -9.18 3.57
CA ARG A 165 25.63 -10.64 3.43
C ARG A 165 26.87 -10.95 2.60
N ALA A 166 27.78 -11.70 3.23
CA ALA A 166 28.97 -12.29 2.64
C ALA A 166 28.61 -12.99 1.32
N PRO A 167 29.54 -13.03 0.34
CA PRO A 167 29.30 -13.63 -0.97
C PRO A 167 28.68 -15.02 -0.82
N PHE A 168 27.62 -15.26 -1.59
CA PHE A 168 27.08 -16.60 -1.80
C PHE A 168 28.25 -17.53 -2.15
N ALA A 169 28.67 -18.34 -1.19
CA ALA A 169 29.60 -19.44 -1.45
C ALA A 169 28.80 -20.44 -2.28
N GLY A 170 28.99 -20.39 -3.61
CA GLY A 170 28.43 -21.34 -4.55
C GLY A 170 28.78 -22.76 -4.14
N GLY A 171 27.85 -23.41 -3.45
CA GLY A 171 27.85 -24.84 -3.24
C GLY A 171 27.32 -25.52 -4.49
N VAL A 172 28.17 -25.66 -5.50
CA VAL A 172 27.96 -26.68 -6.53
C VAL A 172 28.19 -28.02 -5.83
N ALA A 173 27.11 -28.65 -5.38
CA ALA A 173 27.14 -30.05 -5.03
C ALA A 173 27.12 -30.84 -6.35
N ALA A 174 28.23 -31.54 -6.61
CA ALA A 174 28.40 -32.51 -7.69
C ALA A 174 27.53 -33.77 -7.47
#